data_AF-A0A952JTW3-F1
#
_entry.id   AF-A0A952JTW3-F1
#
_cell.length_a   1.000
_cell.length_b   1.000
_cell.length_c   1.000
_cell.angle_alpha   90.00
_cell.angle_beta   90.00
_cell.angle_gamma   90.00
#
_symmetry.space_group_name_H-M   'P 1'
#
loop_
_entity.id
_entity.type
_entity.pdbx_description
1 polymer ?
#
loop_
_entity_poly.entity_id
_entity_poly.type
_entity_poly.pdbx_seq_one_letter_code
_entity_poly.pdbx_strand_id
1 'polypeptide(L)'
;MALSKIWSAFIITAIIVALSRMLFFDAGSDMFSKMVVGKHGDTSHTKIIDSTTLNQTILTTIQKNNEYKSGEKIYTKTKDGNYISYTQQGADGILATCTVAVNICIGLIGIMALFMGLLAIAEKAGAINFLSRIIGPFFNKLFPDLPKNHPAFGHMILNFSANLLNMDNAATPFGIKAMQSLQEANPSKDRASNAQVMFLCLHASGLTLIPVTIIAFRAELGAANPTDIFIPCMIATFAATMAAMLIVSFKQKINVLQPIILMWVLGISAVIAALVLYIKTLSKEGVDVFSGLLSNGLILLIFLLIVLGGLYKKVNVFDAFVEGAKGGFETAIKIIPYLVGMLVAISMLRTSGSFDAVIDGIKQLFLALGMDTRFVDGLPTALVKPMSGSAARGMMIDTMKIFGADSYAGRLSSVLQGSSDTTFYVVAVYYGAVSIKNTRYTIGAMLLADLVGIITAILLSYMFFG
;
A
#
# COMPACT_ATOMS: atom_id res chain seq x y z
N MET A 1 5.25 22.76 -1.77
CA MET A 1 5.45 22.95 -3.23
C MET A 1 5.33 21.64 -4.02
N ALA A 2 6.02 20.56 -3.63
CA ALA A 2 5.95 19.28 -4.37
C ALA A 2 4.57 18.59 -4.32
N LEU A 3 3.92 18.52 -3.15
CA LEU A 3 2.56 17.95 -3.04
C LEU A 3 1.55 18.74 -3.89
N SER A 4 1.65 20.07 -3.88
CA SER A 4 0.81 20.95 -4.70
C SER A 4 1.02 20.71 -6.20
N LYS A 5 2.27 20.57 -6.67
CA LYS A 5 2.55 20.27 -8.09
C LYS A 5 1.94 18.94 -8.52
N ILE A 6 2.07 17.90 -7.69
CA ILE A 6 1.53 16.57 -8.00
C ILE A 6 0.01 16.59 -7.98
N TRP A 7 -0.57 17.21 -6.95
CA TRP A 7 -2.02 17.37 -6.83
C TRP A 7 -2.61 18.10 -8.03
N SER A 8 -2.01 19.22 -8.44
CA SER A 8 -2.41 19.95 -9.64
C SER A 8 -2.22 19.11 -10.90
N ALA A 9 -1.11 18.38 -11.03
CA ALA A 9 -0.88 17.51 -12.18
C ALA A 9 -1.96 16.41 -12.28
N PHE A 10 -2.31 15.76 -11.18
CA PHE A 10 -3.33 14.71 -11.14
C PHE A 10 -4.70 15.24 -11.60
N ILE A 11 -5.11 16.39 -11.07
CA ILE A 11 -6.40 17.01 -11.41
C ILE A 11 -6.42 17.47 -12.87
N ILE A 12 -5.37 18.15 -13.33
CA ILE A 12 -5.28 18.63 -14.71
C ILE A 12 -5.28 17.44 -15.68
N THR A 13 -4.48 16.41 -15.42
CA THR A 13 -4.46 15.20 -16.25
C THR A 13 -5.82 14.51 -16.26
N ALA A 14 -6.48 14.37 -15.10
CA ALA A 14 -7.81 13.77 -15.03
C ALA A 14 -8.84 14.53 -15.88
N ILE A 15 -8.86 15.86 -15.79
CA ILE A 15 -9.78 16.70 -16.58
C ILE A 15 -9.46 16.61 -18.07
N ILE A 16 -8.19 16.66 -18.47
CA ILE A 16 -7.77 16.56 -19.87
C ILE A 16 -8.19 15.20 -20.45
N VAL A 17 -7.95 14.11 -19.72
CA VAL A 17 -8.33 12.76 -20.16
C VAL A 17 -9.85 12.61 -20.20
N ALA A 18 -10.58 13.12 -19.21
CA ALA A 18 -12.04 13.10 -19.24
C ALA A 18 -12.61 13.88 -20.44
N LEU A 19 -12.08 15.08 -20.71
CA LEU A 19 -12.46 15.88 -21.88
C LEU A 19 -12.14 15.16 -23.19
N SER A 20 -10.95 14.57 -23.32
CA SER A 20 -10.59 13.85 -24.53
C SER A 20 -11.49 12.62 -24.73
N ARG A 21 -11.80 11.88 -23.67
CA ARG A 21 -12.76 10.77 -23.69
C ARG A 21 -14.18 11.23 -24.05
N MET A 22 -14.62 12.41 -23.62
CA MET A 22 -15.93 12.96 -24.00
C MET A 22 -16.00 13.44 -25.46
N LEU A 23 -14.92 14.02 -25.98
CA LEU A 23 -14.89 14.62 -27.32
C LEU A 23 -14.56 13.63 -28.43
N PHE A 24 -13.68 12.66 -28.16
CA PHE A 24 -13.14 11.76 -29.19
C PHE A 24 -13.57 10.31 -29.03
N PHE A 25 -14.16 9.94 -27.88
CA PHE A 25 -14.60 8.59 -27.58
C PHE A 25 -16.08 8.60 -27.16
N ASP A 26 -16.81 7.52 -27.40
CA ASP A 26 -18.26 7.42 -27.08
C ASP A 26 -18.47 7.19 -25.56
N ALA A 27 -17.82 8.00 -24.73
CA ALA A 27 -17.79 7.85 -23.27
C ALA A 27 -19.02 8.49 -22.57
N GLY A 28 -19.93 9.07 -23.34
CA GLY A 28 -21.16 9.71 -22.86
C GLY A 28 -20.95 11.11 -22.27
N SER A 29 -22.00 11.93 -22.35
CA SER A 29 -22.02 13.28 -21.79
C SER A 29 -22.02 13.30 -20.24
N ASP A 30 -22.10 12.14 -19.60
CA ASP A 30 -22.22 11.97 -18.15
C ASP A 30 -20.87 11.77 -17.42
N MET A 31 -19.74 11.79 -18.13
CA MET A 31 -18.40 11.55 -17.55
C MET A 31 -18.11 12.48 -16.35
N PHE A 32 -18.35 13.78 -16.46
CA PHE A 32 -18.14 14.70 -15.34
C PHE A 32 -19.08 14.43 -14.16
N SER A 33 -20.31 13.99 -14.44
CA SER A 33 -21.23 13.57 -13.38
C SER A 33 -20.66 12.37 -12.62
N LYS A 34 -20.15 11.36 -13.32
CA LYS A 34 -19.49 10.18 -12.71
C LYS A 34 -18.28 10.57 -11.86
N MET A 35 -17.45 11.49 -12.34
CA MET A 35 -16.28 11.96 -11.61
C MET A 35 -16.65 12.70 -10.31
N VAL A 36 -17.77 13.42 -10.28
CA VAL A 36 -18.16 14.23 -9.11
C VAL A 36 -19.03 13.43 -8.13
N VAL A 37 -20.15 12.87 -8.61
CA VAL A 37 -21.20 12.28 -7.76
C VAL A 37 -21.31 10.76 -7.88
N GLY A 38 -20.68 10.16 -8.89
CA GLY A 38 -20.76 8.72 -9.12
C GLY A 38 -20.11 7.90 -8.00
N LYS A 39 -20.67 6.74 -7.69
CA LYS A 39 -20.18 5.82 -6.67
C LYS A 39 -19.66 4.54 -7.31
N HIS A 40 -18.71 3.89 -6.65
CA HIS A 40 -18.25 2.58 -7.04
C HIS A 40 -19.45 1.62 -7.12
N GLY A 41 -19.59 0.95 -8.26
CA GLY A 41 -20.67 0.02 -8.51
C GLY A 41 -21.90 0.62 -9.22
N ASP A 42 -22.00 1.94 -9.35
CA ASP A 42 -23.09 2.59 -10.09
C ASP A 42 -23.11 2.15 -11.55
N THR A 43 -24.30 1.83 -12.06
CA THR A 43 -24.50 1.42 -13.45
C THR A 43 -24.90 2.61 -14.32
N SER A 44 -24.27 2.75 -15.48
CA SER A 44 -24.53 3.78 -16.48
C SER A 44 -24.69 3.18 -17.87
N HIS A 45 -25.31 3.92 -18.79
CA HIS A 45 -25.52 3.49 -20.18
C HIS A 45 -26.20 2.13 -20.33
N THR A 46 -27.14 1.81 -19.43
CA THR A 46 -27.93 0.58 -19.50
C THR A 46 -28.78 0.58 -20.76
N LYS A 47 -28.47 -0.32 -21.69
CA LYS A 47 -29.21 -0.53 -22.94
C LYS A 47 -29.73 -1.96 -22.99
N ILE A 48 -31.00 -2.13 -23.33
CA ILE A 48 -31.55 -3.44 -23.67
C ILE A 48 -30.98 -3.84 -25.04
N ILE A 49 -30.47 -5.06 -25.13
CA ILE A 49 -29.86 -5.62 -26.33
C ILE A 49 -30.75 -6.74 -26.84
N ASP A 50 -30.97 -6.75 -28.15
CA ASP A 50 -31.62 -7.88 -28.80
C ASP A 50 -30.69 -9.10 -28.80
N SER A 51 -31.19 -10.21 -28.23
CA SER A 51 -30.52 -11.51 -28.17
C SER A 51 -30.02 -12.02 -29.52
N THR A 52 -30.63 -11.61 -30.64
CA THR A 52 -30.24 -12.01 -31.99
C THR A 52 -28.96 -11.36 -32.49
N THR A 53 -28.57 -10.22 -31.89
CA THR A 53 -27.37 -9.45 -32.25
C THR A 53 -26.14 -9.79 -31.40
N LEU A 54 -26.33 -10.59 -30.34
CA LEU A 54 -25.27 -11.00 -29.42
C LEU A 54 -24.52 -12.21 -29.98
N ASN A 55 -23.19 -12.11 -30.02
CA ASN A 55 -22.32 -13.22 -30.41
C ASN A 55 -22.58 -14.45 -29.52
N GLN A 56 -22.65 -15.65 -30.10
CA GLN A 56 -22.89 -16.91 -29.38
C GLN A 56 -21.98 -17.08 -28.16
N THR A 57 -20.70 -16.68 -28.23
CA THR A 57 -19.76 -16.74 -27.11
C THR A 57 -20.23 -15.95 -25.89
N ILE A 58 -20.82 -14.77 -26.12
CA ILE A 58 -21.35 -13.89 -25.07
C ILE A 58 -22.57 -14.55 -24.42
N LEU A 59 -23.48 -15.09 -25.24
CA LEU A 59 -24.67 -15.78 -24.77
C LEU A 59 -24.34 -17.02 -23.92
N THR A 60 -23.41 -17.86 -24.38
CA THR A 60 -22.96 -19.03 -23.60
C THR A 60 -22.27 -18.64 -22.29
N THR A 61 -21.54 -17.53 -22.27
CA THR A 61 -20.86 -17.08 -21.04
C THR A 61 -21.85 -16.49 -20.04
N ILE A 62 -22.83 -15.71 -20.49
CA ILE A 62 -23.92 -15.21 -19.63
C ILE A 62 -24.75 -16.37 -19.08
N GLN A 63 -25.00 -17.42 -19.87
CA GLN A 63 -25.73 -18.60 -19.37
C GLN A 63 -24.95 -19.40 -18.31
N LYS A 64 -23.62 -19.41 -18.39
CA LYS A 64 -22.76 -20.16 -17.45
C LYS A 64 -22.41 -19.36 -16.19
N ASN A 65 -22.15 -18.06 -16.34
CA ASN A 65 -21.59 -17.19 -15.30
C ASN A 65 -22.49 -15.98 -14.95
N ASN A 66 -23.74 -15.92 -15.45
CA ASN A 66 -24.70 -14.82 -15.31
C ASN A 66 -24.28 -13.44 -15.88
N GLU A 67 -23.01 -13.23 -16.18
CA GLU A 67 -22.48 -11.98 -16.73
C GLU A 67 -21.34 -12.25 -17.71
N TYR A 68 -21.17 -11.35 -18.68
CA TYR A 68 -20.03 -11.30 -19.59
C TYR A 68 -19.46 -9.88 -19.62
N LYS A 69 -18.15 -9.72 -19.41
CA LYS A 69 -17.48 -8.42 -19.46
C LYS A 69 -16.66 -8.30 -20.75
N SER A 70 -16.85 -7.21 -21.48
CA SER A 70 -16.06 -6.83 -22.67
C SER A 70 -15.55 -5.41 -22.50
N GLY A 71 -14.30 -5.24 -22.07
CA GLY A 71 -13.77 -3.95 -21.64
C GLY A 71 -14.61 -3.34 -20.51
N GLU A 72 -15.06 -2.10 -20.69
CA GLU A 72 -15.90 -1.39 -19.71
C GLU A 72 -17.39 -1.79 -19.77
N LYS A 73 -17.83 -2.59 -20.75
CA LYS A 73 -19.24 -3.00 -20.90
C LYS A 73 -19.47 -4.37 -20.28
N ILE A 74 -20.45 -4.43 -19.38
CA ILE A 74 -20.95 -5.65 -18.75
C ILE A 74 -22.27 -6.01 -19.41
N TYR A 75 -22.39 -7.27 -19.80
CA TYR A 75 -23.59 -7.85 -20.40
C TYR A 75 -24.18 -8.83 -19.40
N THR A 76 -25.46 -8.67 -19.07
CA THR A 76 -26.17 -9.59 -18.18
C THR A 76 -27.58 -9.86 -18.66
N LYS A 77 -28.22 -10.88 -18.10
CA LYS A 77 -29.63 -11.18 -18.30
C LYS A 77 -30.41 -10.73 -17.07
N THR A 78 -31.36 -9.83 -17.25
CA THR A 78 -32.24 -9.38 -16.17
C THR A 78 -33.18 -10.51 -15.75
N LYS A 79 -33.76 -10.39 -14.54
CA LYS A 79 -34.76 -11.34 -14.03
C LYS A 79 -35.97 -11.48 -14.95
N ASP A 80 -36.28 -10.43 -15.72
CA ASP A 80 -37.37 -10.38 -16.70
C ASP A 80 -37.03 -11.05 -18.04
N GLY A 81 -35.82 -11.62 -18.16
CA GLY A 81 -35.39 -12.37 -19.34
C GLY A 81 -34.70 -11.55 -20.43
N ASN A 82 -34.62 -10.23 -20.28
CA ASN A 82 -33.98 -9.32 -21.24
C ASN A 82 -32.45 -9.32 -21.09
N TYR A 83 -31.73 -9.26 -22.21
CA TYR A 83 -30.29 -9.00 -22.19
C TYR A 83 -30.05 -7.50 -22.12
N ILE A 84 -29.20 -7.06 -21.20
CA ILE A 84 -28.81 -5.66 -21.06
C ILE A 84 -27.29 -5.54 -21.14
N SER A 85 -26.80 -4.42 -21.68
CA SER A 85 -25.42 -3.97 -21.45
C SER A 85 -25.43 -2.72 -20.61
N TYR A 86 -24.53 -2.63 -19.64
CA TYR A 86 -24.27 -1.44 -18.85
C TYR A 86 -22.78 -1.29 -18.58
N THR A 87 -22.36 -0.08 -18.24
CA THR A 87 -21.02 0.21 -17.75
C THR A 87 -21.08 0.46 -16.26
N GLN A 88 -20.22 -0.21 -15.50
CA GLN A 88 -20.14 -0.05 -14.05
C GLN A 88 -18.99 0.88 -13.69
N GLN A 89 -19.26 1.82 -12.80
CA GLN A 89 -18.25 2.73 -12.31
C GLN A 89 -17.22 2.00 -11.44
N GLY A 90 -15.97 2.00 -11.88
CA GLY A 90 -14.88 1.31 -11.20
C GLY A 90 -14.41 1.98 -9.91
N ALA A 91 -14.74 3.24 -9.66
CA ALA A 91 -14.24 4.01 -8.51
C ALA A 91 -15.22 5.08 -8.04
N ASP A 92 -15.19 5.38 -6.75
CA ASP A 92 -15.92 6.53 -6.19
C ASP A 92 -15.44 7.85 -6.81
N GLY A 93 -16.39 8.73 -7.13
CA GLY A 93 -16.15 10.12 -7.49
C GLY A 93 -15.79 10.99 -6.28
N ILE A 94 -15.65 12.30 -6.52
CA ILE A 94 -15.13 13.27 -5.55
C ILE A 94 -15.92 13.25 -4.23
N LEU A 95 -17.26 13.34 -4.28
CA LEU A 95 -18.06 13.50 -3.06
C LEU A 95 -18.03 12.24 -2.17
N ALA A 96 -18.16 11.06 -2.77
CA ALA A 96 -18.06 9.80 -2.04
C ALA A 96 -16.66 9.59 -1.46
N THR A 97 -15.62 9.97 -2.21
CA THR A 97 -14.23 9.88 -1.76
C THR A 97 -13.94 10.75 -0.54
N CYS A 98 -14.55 11.94 -0.42
CA CYS A 98 -14.44 12.78 0.77
C CYS A 98 -14.92 12.04 2.03
N THR A 99 -16.07 11.34 1.96
CA THR A 99 -16.60 10.55 3.07
C THR A 99 -15.67 9.39 3.41
N VAL A 100 -15.15 8.68 2.40
CA VAL A 100 -14.19 7.59 2.60
C VAL A 100 -12.94 8.08 3.34
N ALA A 101 -12.37 9.22 2.93
CA ALA A 101 -11.19 9.80 3.55
C ALA A 101 -11.41 10.13 5.04
N VAL A 102 -12.56 10.71 5.39
CA VAL A 102 -12.91 11.02 6.78
C VAL A 102 -13.13 9.74 7.59
N ASN A 103 -13.83 8.75 7.05
CA ASN A 103 -14.08 7.47 7.73
C ASN A 103 -12.78 6.72 8.03
N ILE A 104 -11.79 6.78 7.13
CA ILE A 104 -10.44 6.26 7.38
C ILE A 104 -9.84 6.95 8.61
N CYS A 105 -9.89 8.27 8.69
CA CYS A 105 -9.35 9.02 9.83
C CYS A 105 -10.06 8.68 11.14
N ILE A 106 -11.40 8.53 11.10
CA ILE A 106 -12.18 8.12 12.28
C ILE A 106 -11.77 6.71 12.75
N GLY A 107 -11.63 5.76 11.84
CA GLY A 107 -11.13 4.42 12.17
C GLY A 107 -9.72 4.44 12.76
N LEU A 108 -8.85 5.32 12.27
CA LEU A 108 -7.51 5.51 12.80
C LEU A 108 -7.49 6.09 14.21
N ILE A 109 -8.50 6.85 14.65
CA ILE A 109 -8.51 7.45 16.00
C ILE A 109 -8.33 6.38 17.10
N GLY A 110 -9.12 5.31 17.07
CA GLY A 110 -9.06 4.27 18.11
C GLY A 110 -7.72 3.53 18.11
N ILE A 111 -7.20 3.24 16.92
CA ILE A 111 -5.92 2.57 16.74
C ILE A 111 -4.76 3.47 17.18
N MET A 112 -4.76 4.75 16.77
CA MET A 112 -3.79 5.75 17.20
C MET A 112 -3.79 5.89 18.71
N ALA A 113 -4.97 6.00 19.33
CA ALA A 113 -5.11 6.15 20.77
C ALA A 113 -4.45 4.97 21.51
N LEU A 114 -4.73 3.73 21.08
CA LEU A 114 -4.17 2.52 21.67
C LEU A 114 -2.63 2.49 21.56
N PHE A 115 -2.10 2.62 20.34
CA PHE A 115 -0.67 2.46 20.12
C PHE A 115 0.15 3.64 20.63
N MET A 116 -0.36 4.87 20.57
CA MET A 116 0.31 6.04 21.18
C MET A 116 0.27 5.99 22.70
N GLY A 117 -0.82 5.49 23.31
CA GLY A 117 -0.88 5.28 24.75
C GLY A 117 0.14 4.25 25.22
N LEU A 118 0.22 3.10 24.54
CA LEU A 118 1.25 2.09 24.83
C LEU A 118 2.66 2.62 24.61
N LEU A 119 2.85 3.42 23.56
CA LEU A 119 4.15 4.01 23.28
C LEU A 119 4.58 4.98 24.36
N ALA A 120 3.66 5.78 24.92
CA ALA A 120 3.95 6.66 26.04
C ALA A 120 4.36 5.89 27.31
N ILE A 121 3.73 4.73 27.58
CA ILE A 121 4.18 3.83 28.66
C ILE A 121 5.61 3.34 28.38
N ALA A 122 5.87 2.85 27.15
CA ALA A 122 7.18 2.34 26.76
C ALA A 122 8.28 3.40 26.82
N GLU A 123 7.98 4.64 26.45
CA GLU A 123 8.87 5.80 26.57
C GLU A 123 9.21 6.08 28.03
N LYS A 124 8.20 6.20 28.90
CA LYS A 124 8.39 6.45 30.34
C LYS A 124 9.11 5.30 31.03
N ALA A 125 8.91 4.06 30.57
CA ALA A 125 9.63 2.88 31.05
C ALA A 125 11.08 2.79 30.52
N GLY A 126 11.47 3.67 29.59
CA GLY A 126 12.82 3.70 29.00
C GLY A 126 13.07 2.63 27.93
N ALA A 127 12.03 1.92 27.47
CA ALA A 127 12.15 0.88 26.45
C ALA A 127 12.62 1.44 25.09
N ILE A 128 12.18 2.64 24.73
CA ILE A 128 12.59 3.31 23.48
C ILE A 128 14.08 3.62 23.48
N ASN A 129 14.62 4.06 24.62
CA ASN A 129 16.05 4.32 24.77
C ASN A 129 16.86 3.02 24.73
N PHE A 130 16.34 1.94 25.29
CA PHE A 130 16.96 0.62 25.21
C PHE A 130 17.03 0.10 23.78
N LEU A 131 15.91 0.13 23.05
CA LEU A 131 15.86 -0.25 21.63
C LEU A 131 16.80 0.60 20.77
N SER A 132 16.83 1.92 20.99
CA SER A 132 17.72 2.85 20.30
C SER A 132 19.20 2.47 20.44
N ARG A 133 19.63 1.98 21.62
CA ARG A 133 21.01 1.52 21.85
C ARG A 133 21.34 0.23 21.12
N ILE A 134 20.40 -0.71 21.04
CA ILE A 134 20.60 -2.00 20.35
C ILE A 134 20.81 -1.76 18.85
N ILE A 135 19.93 -0.96 18.24
CA ILE A 135 19.93 -0.77 16.78
C ILE A 135 20.87 0.37 16.35
N GLY A 136 21.27 1.22 17.31
CA GLY A 136 22.08 2.42 17.09
C GLY A 136 23.27 2.21 16.16
N PRO A 137 24.07 1.13 16.26
CA PRO A 137 25.19 0.90 15.34
C PRO A 137 24.79 0.92 13.85
N PHE A 138 23.65 0.32 13.49
CA PHE A 138 23.15 0.31 12.12
C PHE A 138 22.58 1.68 11.73
N PHE A 139 21.69 2.24 12.56
CA PHE A 139 21.00 3.47 12.21
C PHE A 139 21.90 4.71 12.25
N ASN A 140 22.92 4.76 13.12
CA ASN A 140 23.91 5.85 13.11
C ASN A 140 24.67 5.92 11.77
N LYS A 141 24.75 4.80 11.04
CA LYS A 141 25.41 4.73 9.74
C LYS A 141 24.46 5.04 8.59
N LEU A 142 23.20 4.64 8.70
CA LEU A 142 22.17 4.87 7.69
C LEU A 142 21.50 6.26 7.81
N PHE A 143 21.54 6.86 9.00
CA PHE A 143 21.00 8.18 9.33
C PHE A 143 22.11 9.05 9.96
N PRO A 144 23.12 9.46 9.18
CA PRO A 144 24.29 10.16 9.72
C PRO A 144 23.99 11.52 10.35
N ASP A 145 22.87 12.15 9.95
CA ASP A 145 22.46 13.48 10.43
C ASP A 145 21.75 13.42 11.81
N LEU A 146 21.46 12.23 12.34
CA LEU A 146 20.82 12.08 13.65
C LEU A 146 21.86 11.90 14.77
N PRO A 147 21.68 12.53 15.94
CA PRO A 147 22.52 12.29 17.11
C PRO A 147 22.54 10.81 17.51
N LYS A 148 23.66 10.36 18.08
CA LYS A 148 23.76 8.99 18.61
C LYS A 148 22.70 8.77 19.68
N ASN A 149 22.05 7.60 19.62
CA ASN A 149 20.98 7.19 20.54
C ASN A 149 19.74 8.11 20.54
N HIS A 150 19.48 8.85 19.46
CA HIS A 150 18.27 9.66 19.34
C HIS A 150 17.00 8.78 19.51
N PRO A 151 15.95 9.23 20.22
CA PRO A 151 14.73 8.45 20.43
C PRO A 151 14.05 7.98 19.14
N ALA A 152 14.15 8.78 18.07
CA ALA A 152 13.62 8.44 16.74
C ALA A 152 14.05 7.04 16.25
N PHE A 153 15.24 6.57 16.63
CA PHE A 153 15.69 5.22 16.32
C PHE A 153 14.78 4.13 16.93
N GLY A 154 14.36 4.31 18.19
CA GLY A 154 13.43 3.41 18.87
C GLY A 154 12.02 3.45 18.25
N HIS A 155 11.56 4.61 17.77
CA HIS A 155 10.27 4.70 17.08
C HIS A 155 10.31 4.09 15.68
N MET A 156 11.38 4.32 14.92
CA MET A 156 11.56 3.74 13.59
C MET A 156 11.63 2.23 13.65
N ILE A 157 12.31 1.64 14.64
CA ILE A 157 12.36 0.18 14.76
C ILE A 157 10.98 -0.41 15.08
N LEU A 158 10.18 0.24 15.93
CA LEU A 158 8.80 -0.19 16.19
C LEU A 158 7.95 -0.12 14.92
N ASN A 159 8.09 0.96 14.14
CA ASN A 159 7.40 1.10 12.86
C ASN A 159 7.80 0.02 11.85
N PHE A 160 9.10 -0.18 11.60
CA PHE A 160 9.57 -1.20 10.66
C PHE A 160 9.21 -2.61 11.11
N SER A 161 9.25 -2.90 12.41
CA SER A 161 8.85 -4.20 12.96
C SER A 161 7.36 -4.45 12.77
N ALA A 162 6.51 -3.44 12.97
CA ALA A 162 5.08 -3.54 12.73
C ALA A 162 4.77 -3.82 11.25
N ASN A 163 5.40 -3.10 10.32
CA ASN A 163 5.29 -3.39 8.88
C ASN A 163 5.77 -4.80 8.54
N LEU A 164 6.94 -5.20 9.06
CA LEU A 164 7.55 -6.51 8.82
C LEU A 164 6.62 -7.68 9.15
N LEU A 165 5.83 -7.52 10.21
CA LEU A 165 4.92 -8.53 10.73
C LEU A 165 3.48 -8.37 10.25
N ASN A 166 3.26 -7.51 9.26
CA ASN A 166 1.94 -7.19 8.71
C ASN A 166 0.96 -6.68 9.78
N MET A 167 1.48 -5.99 10.79
CA MET A 167 0.71 -5.31 11.84
C MET A 167 0.35 -3.90 11.38
N ASP A 168 -0.32 -3.78 10.23
CA ASP A 168 -0.60 -2.49 9.56
C ASP A 168 -1.25 -1.48 10.51
N ASN A 169 -2.16 -1.97 11.38
CA ASN A 169 -2.83 -1.16 12.41
C ASN A 169 -1.82 -0.52 13.39
N ALA A 170 -0.70 -1.17 13.70
CA ALA A 170 0.32 -0.66 14.61
C ALA A 170 1.37 0.22 13.92
N ALA A 171 1.60 0.01 12.63
CA ALA A 171 2.71 0.63 11.92
C ALA A 171 2.54 2.13 11.74
N THR A 172 1.40 2.59 11.22
CA THR A 172 1.12 4.02 11.02
C THR A 172 1.29 4.85 12.30
N PRO A 173 0.76 4.46 13.48
CA PRO A 173 0.97 5.24 14.70
C PRO A 173 2.46 5.38 15.03
N PHE A 174 3.20 4.27 15.07
CA PHE A 174 4.63 4.30 15.35
C PHE A 174 5.41 5.11 14.33
N GLY A 175 4.99 5.07 13.06
CA GLY A 175 5.63 5.81 12.00
C GLY A 175 5.39 7.32 12.09
N ILE A 176 4.20 7.75 12.48
CA ILE A 176 3.93 9.17 12.74
C ILE A 176 4.75 9.67 13.94
N LYS A 177 4.82 8.90 15.03
CA LYS A 177 5.69 9.27 16.16
C LYS A 177 7.16 9.35 15.75
N ALA A 178 7.64 8.37 14.96
CA ALA A 178 9.00 8.43 14.41
C ALA A 178 9.21 9.71 13.59
N MET A 179 8.25 10.07 12.74
CA MET A 179 8.31 11.29 11.95
C MET A 179 8.33 12.56 12.82
N GLN A 180 7.55 12.60 13.91
CA GLN A 180 7.57 13.68 14.90
C GLN A 180 8.93 13.81 15.57
N SER A 181 9.53 12.71 16.02
CA SER A 181 10.87 12.73 16.60
C SER A 181 11.97 13.08 15.58
N LEU A 182 11.84 12.66 14.32
CA LEU A 182 12.74 13.12 13.25
C LEU A 182 12.60 14.62 12.97
N GLN A 183 11.38 15.16 13.16
CA GLN A 183 11.09 16.58 12.97
C GLN A 183 11.69 17.45 14.09
N GLU A 184 11.83 16.94 15.31
CA GLU A 184 12.51 17.65 16.41
C GLU A 184 13.95 18.01 16.01
N ALA A 185 14.69 17.03 15.47
CA ALA A 185 16.05 17.19 14.97
C ALA A 185 16.16 17.91 13.61
N ASN A 186 15.03 18.21 12.94
CA ASN A 186 15.05 18.84 11.62
C ASN A 186 15.38 20.35 11.72
N PRO A 187 16.46 20.83 11.05
CA PRO A 187 16.82 22.25 11.03
C PRO A 187 15.82 23.14 10.26
N SER A 188 15.04 22.58 9.33
CA SER A 188 14.07 23.34 8.52
C SER A 188 12.68 22.72 8.64
N LYS A 189 11.82 23.33 9.45
CA LYS A 189 10.52 22.74 9.83
C LYS A 189 9.54 22.54 8.67
N ASP A 190 9.74 23.22 7.54
CA ASP A 190 8.89 23.12 6.35
C ASP A 190 9.48 22.25 5.23
N ARG A 191 10.72 21.79 5.36
CA ARG A 191 11.46 21.00 4.35
C ARG A 191 11.93 19.67 4.92
N ALA A 192 11.71 18.59 4.17
CA ALA A 192 12.09 17.24 4.60
C ALA A 192 13.61 17.12 4.85
N SER A 193 13.99 16.65 6.05
CA SER A 193 15.39 16.32 6.37
C SER A 193 15.82 15.03 5.69
N ASN A 194 17.12 14.78 5.54
CA ASN A 194 17.63 13.53 4.95
C ASN A 194 17.12 12.30 5.71
N ALA A 195 17.05 12.39 7.04
CA ALA A 195 16.54 11.31 7.88
C ALA A 195 15.06 11.03 7.64
N GLN A 196 14.22 12.07 7.47
CA GLN A 196 12.81 11.90 7.11
C GLN A 196 12.63 11.26 5.72
N VAL A 197 13.45 11.68 4.75
CA VAL A 197 13.41 11.09 3.40
C VAL A 197 13.79 9.61 3.43
N MET A 198 14.89 9.25 4.11
CA MET A 198 15.33 7.85 4.23
C MET A 198 14.28 7.01 4.94
N PHE A 199 13.76 7.49 6.07
CA PHE A 199 12.73 6.79 6.83
C PHE A 199 11.49 6.50 5.98
N LEU A 200 10.96 7.48 5.25
CA LEU A 200 9.79 7.28 4.41
C LEU A 200 10.03 6.35 3.23
N CYS A 201 11.21 6.42 2.59
CA CYS A 201 11.51 5.53 1.47
C CYS A 201 11.63 4.07 1.93
N LEU A 202 12.27 3.83 3.08
CA LEU A 202 12.32 2.49 3.68
C LEU A 202 10.93 2.03 4.14
N HIS A 203 10.11 2.92 4.69
CA HIS A 203 8.75 2.56 5.10
C HIS A 203 7.88 2.16 3.90
N ALA A 204 7.92 2.97 2.82
CA ALA A 204 7.13 2.77 1.61
C ALA A 204 7.46 1.47 0.88
N SER A 205 8.68 0.97 1.03
CA SER A 205 9.04 -0.33 0.47
C SER A 205 8.30 -1.51 1.11
N GLY A 206 7.62 -1.29 2.25
CA GLY A 206 6.58 -2.19 2.75
C GLY A 206 7.06 -3.61 3.04
N LEU A 207 8.32 -3.78 3.46
CA LEU A 207 8.89 -5.10 3.75
C LEU A 207 7.94 -5.88 4.66
N THR A 208 7.32 -6.91 4.12
CA THR A 208 6.31 -7.74 4.79
C THR A 208 6.77 -9.19 4.69
N LEU A 209 6.89 -9.88 5.83
CA LEU A 209 7.34 -11.27 5.84
C LEU A 209 6.28 -12.21 5.29
N ILE A 210 5.05 -12.06 5.76
CA ILE A 210 3.96 -12.99 5.43
C ILE A 210 2.72 -12.19 4.99
N PRO A 211 2.30 -12.29 3.72
CA PRO A 211 1.14 -11.57 3.20
C PRO A 211 -0.17 -12.30 3.56
N VAL A 212 -0.45 -12.47 4.85
CA VAL A 212 -1.57 -13.27 5.39
C VAL A 212 -2.91 -12.86 4.76
N THR A 213 -3.15 -11.56 4.66
CA THR A 213 -4.39 -11.02 4.08
C THR A 213 -4.57 -11.40 2.61
N ILE A 214 -3.48 -11.46 1.84
CA ILE A 214 -3.52 -11.83 0.41
C ILE A 214 -3.79 -13.33 0.29
N ILE A 215 -3.14 -14.14 1.13
CA ILE A 215 -3.35 -15.59 1.21
C ILE A 215 -4.81 -15.90 1.55
N ALA A 216 -5.41 -15.17 2.51
CA ALA A 216 -6.81 -15.33 2.88
C ALA A 216 -7.76 -15.05 1.70
N PHE A 217 -7.60 -13.93 0.98
CA PHE A 217 -8.44 -13.64 -0.19
C PHE A 217 -8.26 -14.67 -1.31
N ARG A 218 -7.05 -15.20 -1.51
CA ARG A 218 -6.81 -16.29 -2.46
C ARG A 218 -7.56 -17.55 -2.06
N ALA A 219 -7.56 -17.91 -0.77
CA ALA A 219 -8.31 -19.04 -0.25
C ALA A 219 -9.82 -18.86 -0.41
N GLU A 220 -10.35 -17.67 -0.07
CA GLU A 220 -11.77 -17.33 -0.24
C GLU A 220 -12.24 -17.42 -1.69
N LEU A 221 -11.36 -17.11 -2.65
CA LEU A 221 -11.63 -17.21 -4.09
C LEU A 221 -11.21 -18.54 -4.71
N GLY A 222 -10.95 -19.57 -3.89
CA GLY A 222 -10.78 -20.95 -4.34
C GLY A 222 -9.41 -21.28 -4.94
N ALA A 223 -8.34 -20.56 -4.57
CA ALA A 223 -6.99 -20.91 -5.00
C ALA A 223 -6.59 -22.32 -4.50
N ALA A 224 -6.11 -23.17 -5.40
CA ALA A 224 -5.67 -24.52 -5.09
C ALA A 224 -4.47 -24.52 -4.15
N ASN A 225 -3.60 -23.50 -4.23
CA ASN A 225 -2.53 -23.27 -3.26
C ASN A 225 -2.41 -21.78 -2.90
N PRO A 226 -3.14 -21.28 -1.89
CA PRO A 226 -3.15 -19.85 -1.55
C PRO A 226 -1.78 -19.27 -1.18
N THR A 227 -0.84 -20.11 -0.70
CA THR A 227 0.48 -19.70 -0.22
C THR A 227 1.57 -19.69 -1.31
N ASP A 228 1.25 -20.09 -2.55
CA ASP A 228 2.23 -20.15 -3.65
C ASP A 228 2.86 -18.78 -4.02
N ILE A 229 2.16 -17.69 -3.71
CA ILE A 229 2.64 -16.30 -3.87
C ILE A 229 3.62 -15.84 -2.78
N PHE A 230 3.79 -16.62 -1.70
CA PHE A 230 4.56 -16.23 -0.53
C PHE A 230 6.01 -15.83 -0.86
N ILE A 231 6.73 -16.72 -1.56
CA ILE A 231 8.15 -16.51 -1.89
C ILE A 231 8.31 -15.33 -2.86
N PRO A 232 7.55 -15.25 -3.98
CA PRO A 232 7.60 -14.09 -4.86
C PRO A 232 7.30 -12.76 -4.16
N CYS A 233 6.28 -12.70 -3.30
CA CYS A 233 5.96 -11.49 -2.52
C CYS A 233 7.14 -11.02 -1.68
N MET A 234 7.74 -11.95 -0.92
CA MET A 234 8.81 -11.63 -0.01
C MET A 234 10.09 -11.19 -0.73
N ILE A 235 10.41 -11.79 -1.89
CA ILE A 235 11.54 -11.34 -2.71
C ILE A 235 11.25 -9.95 -3.31
N ALA A 236 10.04 -9.72 -3.81
CA ALA A 236 9.65 -8.43 -4.40
C ALA A 236 9.70 -7.29 -3.37
N THR A 237 9.20 -7.50 -2.16
CA THR A 237 9.27 -6.49 -1.07
C THR A 237 10.70 -6.23 -0.63
N PHE A 238 11.51 -7.29 -0.50
CA PHE A 238 12.93 -7.14 -0.17
C PHE A 238 13.67 -6.36 -1.26
N ALA A 239 13.42 -6.65 -2.54
CA ALA A 239 14.01 -5.92 -3.66
C ALA A 239 13.59 -4.43 -3.65
N ALA A 240 12.32 -4.12 -3.39
CA ALA A 240 11.84 -2.75 -3.24
C ALA A 240 12.53 -2.04 -2.05
N THR A 241 12.74 -2.74 -0.93
CA THR A 241 13.42 -2.20 0.27
C THR A 241 14.87 -1.89 -0.01
N MET A 242 15.58 -2.80 -0.67
CA MET A 242 16.95 -2.60 -1.08
C MET A 242 17.06 -1.46 -2.09
N ALA A 243 16.15 -1.37 -3.06
CA ALA A 243 16.10 -0.26 -4.01
C ALA A 243 15.91 1.09 -3.30
N ALA A 244 14.94 1.19 -2.38
CA ALA A 244 14.71 2.40 -1.60
C ALA A 244 15.96 2.83 -0.83
N MET A 245 16.59 1.89 -0.11
CA MET A 245 17.83 2.15 0.63
C MET A 245 18.95 2.63 -0.29
N LEU A 246 19.17 1.96 -1.42
CA LEU A 246 20.24 2.26 -2.37
C LEU A 246 20.03 3.61 -3.07
N ILE A 247 18.81 3.89 -3.56
CA ILE A 247 18.46 5.14 -4.24
C ILE A 247 18.69 6.33 -3.31
N VAL A 248 18.21 6.26 -2.07
CA VAL A 248 18.37 7.34 -1.10
C VAL A 248 19.82 7.45 -0.65
N SER A 249 20.49 6.34 -0.36
CA SER A 249 21.89 6.34 0.05
C SER A 249 22.80 6.94 -1.02
N PHE A 250 22.56 6.63 -2.30
CA PHE A 250 23.26 7.26 -3.42
C PHE A 250 23.06 8.78 -3.42
N LYS A 251 21.82 9.25 -3.27
CA LYS A 251 21.52 10.69 -3.26
C LYS A 251 22.09 11.42 -2.04
N GLN A 252 22.15 10.74 -0.89
CA GLN A 252 22.67 11.26 0.37
C GLN A 252 24.17 11.01 0.57
N LYS A 253 24.83 10.32 -0.39
CA LYS A 253 26.24 9.93 -0.33
C LYS A 253 26.59 9.05 0.89
N ILE A 254 25.68 8.16 1.29
CA ILE A 254 25.89 7.18 2.34
C ILE A 254 26.64 5.97 1.75
N ASN A 255 27.74 5.57 2.39
CA ASN A 255 28.46 4.36 2.00
C ASN A 255 27.74 3.10 2.51
N VAL A 256 26.93 2.48 1.64
CA VAL A 256 26.20 1.24 1.95
C VAL A 256 27.09 0.00 2.06
N LEU A 257 28.30 0.05 1.49
CA LEU A 257 29.25 -1.07 1.52
C LEU A 257 30.08 -1.09 2.80
N GLN A 258 29.83 -0.18 3.74
CA GLN A 258 30.51 -0.23 5.03
C GLN A 258 30.11 -1.51 5.81
N PRO A 259 31.05 -2.13 6.56
CA PRO A 259 30.83 -3.45 7.15
C PRO A 259 29.58 -3.55 8.02
N ILE A 260 29.23 -2.50 8.76
CA ILE A 260 28.05 -2.52 9.64
C ILE A 260 26.77 -2.63 8.82
N ILE A 261 26.60 -1.83 7.77
CA ILE A 261 25.38 -1.91 6.93
C ILE A 261 25.31 -3.28 6.26
N LEU A 262 26.43 -3.76 5.69
CA LEU A 262 26.48 -5.07 5.06
C LEU A 262 26.15 -6.21 6.04
N MET A 263 26.71 -6.22 7.24
CA MET A 263 26.42 -7.25 8.25
C MET A 263 24.93 -7.28 8.62
N TRP A 264 24.30 -6.12 8.77
CA TRP A 264 22.87 -6.05 9.08
C TRP A 264 21.98 -6.48 7.91
N VAL A 265 22.29 -6.03 6.69
CA VAL A 265 21.56 -6.45 5.48
C VAL A 265 21.70 -7.95 5.29
N LEU A 266 22.92 -8.49 5.33
CA LEU A 266 23.18 -9.93 5.20
C LEU A 266 22.55 -10.74 6.35
N GLY A 267 22.59 -10.22 7.57
CA GLY A 267 21.95 -10.85 8.73
C GLY A 267 20.44 -10.93 8.59
N ILE A 268 19.77 -9.85 8.18
CA ILE A 268 18.33 -9.84 7.90
C ILE A 268 18.03 -10.78 6.72
N SER A 269 18.82 -10.75 5.65
CA SER A 269 18.66 -11.68 4.52
C SER A 269 18.78 -13.15 4.95
N ALA A 270 19.73 -13.47 5.84
CA ALA A 270 19.87 -14.82 6.40
C ALA A 270 18.67 -15.24 7.25
N VAL A 271 18.15 -14.34 8.10
CA VAL A 271 16.94 -14.62 8.91
C VAL A 271 15.73 -14.84 8.00
N ILE A 272 15.55 -14.00 6.99
CA ILE A 272 14.48 -14.13 6.01
C ILE A 272 14.62 -15.46 5.26
N ALA A 273 15.82 -15.82 4.78
CA ALA A 273 16.07 -17.07 4.11
C ALA A 273 15.76 -18.28 5.02
N ALA A 274 16.19 -18.25 6.28
CA ALA A 274 15.89 -19.29 7.25
C ALA A 274 14.37 -19.42 7.50
N LEU A 275 13.65 -18.29 7.60
CA LEU A 275 12.20 -18.26 7.75
C LEU A 275 11.50 -18.89 6.53
N VAL A 276 11.95 -18.59 5.31
CA VAL A 276 11.42 -19.23 4.10
C VAL A 276 11.66 -20.73 4.12
N LEU A 277 12.86 -21.17 4.47
CA LEU A 277 13.20 -22.59 4.54
C LEU A 277 12.32 -23.31 5.55
N TYR A 278 12.06 -22.70 6.70
CA TYR A 278 11.14 -23.24 7.70
C TYR A 278 9.69 -23.27 7.21
N ILE A 279 9.16 -22.17 6.69
CA ILE A 279 7.77 -22.09 6.19
C ILE A 279 7.51 -23.10 5.07
N LYS A 280 8.51 -23.36 4.22
CA LYS A 280 8.42 -24.42 3.18
C LYS A 280 8.19 -25.82 3.74
N THR A 281 8.56 -26.09 4.99
CA THR A 281 8.31 -27.39 5.63
C THR A 281 6.89 -27.54 6.18
N LEU A 282 6.14 -26.44 6.30
CA LEU A 282 4.81 -26.42 6.89
C LEU A 282 3.73 -26.75 5.85
N SER A 283 2.65 -27.40 6.30
CA SER A 283 1.42 -27.50 5.53
C SER A 283 0.74 -26.13 5.41
N LYS A 284 -0.27 -25.98 4.55
CA LYS A 284 -1.05 -24.74 4.43
C LYS A 284 -1.64 -24.29 5.77
N GLU A 285 -2.27 -25.22 6.48
CA GLU A 285 -2.79 -24.99 7.84
C GLU A 285 -1.66 -24.60 8.81
N GLY A 286 -0.49 -25.23 8.69
CA GLY A 286 0.68 -24.89 9.47
C GLY A 286 1.19 -23.47 9.22
N VAL A 287 1.18 -23.01 7.96
CA VAL A 287 1.53 -21.62 7.61
C VAL A 287 0.54 -20.64 8.22
N ASP A 288 -0.76 -20.91 8.14
CA ASP A 288 -1.78 -20.03 8.70
C ASP A 288 -1.68 -19.93 10.23
N VAL A 289 -1.53 -21.07 10.92
CA VAL A 289 -1.35 -21.11 12.39
C VAL A 289 -0.06 -20.40 12.79
N PHE A 290 1.06 -20.70 12.13
CA PHE A 290 2.35 -20.07 12.44
C PHE A 290 2.29 -18.56 12.24
N SER A 291 1.71 -18.09 11.13
CA SER A 291 1.62 -16.67 10.80
C SER A 291 0.70 -15.92 11.76
N GLY A 292 -0.43 -16.53 12.11
CA GLY A 292 -1.37 -15.97 13.09
C GLY A 292 -0.75 -15.85 14.48
N LEU A 293 -0.05 -16.89 14.95
CA LEU A 293 0.68 -16.86 16.22
C LEU A 293 1.84 -15.86 16.20
N LEU A 294 2.61 -15.81 15.12
CA LEU A 294 3.73 -14.90 14.98
C LEU A 294 3.28 -13.44 14.99
N SER A 295 2.24 -13.09 14.22
CA SER A 295 1.75 -11.71 14.15
C SER A 295 0.98 -11.32 15.41
N ASN A 296 -0.16 -11.97 15.69
CA ASN A 296 -1.04 -11.59 16.80
C ASN A 296 -0.42 -11.88 18.17
N GLY A 297 0.29 -13.01 18.30
CA GLY A 297 0.98 -13.37 19.53
C GLY A 297 2.09 -12.37 19.88
N LEU A 298 2.81 -11.84 18.88
CA LEU A 298 3.82 -10.81 19.15
C LEU A 298 3.19 -9.49 19.58
N ILE A 299 2.02 -9.10 19.05
CA ILE A 299 1.30 -7.91 19.55
C ILE A 299 1.00 -8.05 21.03
N LEU A 300 0.41 -9.19 21.43
CA LEU A 300 0.06 -9.46 22.82
C LEU A 300 1.30 -9.50 23.71
N LEU A 301 2.39 -10.09 23.22
CA LEU A 301 3.68 -10.10 23.92
C LEU A 301 4.22 -8.67 24.10
N ILE A 302 4.18 -7.83 23.07
CA ILE A 302 4.62 -6.42 23.16
C ILE A 302 3.77 -5.68 24.20
N PHE A 303 2.46 -5.88 24.21
CA PHE A 303 1.56 -5.24 25.18
C PHE A 303 1.94 -5.66 26.60
N LEU A 304 2.11 -6.96 26.82
CA LEU A 304 2.53 -7.51 28.10
C LEU A 304 3.89 -6.93 28.54
N LEU A 305 4.89 -6.91 27.65
CA LEU A 305 6.22 -6.38 27.95
C LEU A 305 6.20 -4.87 28.25
N ILE A 306 5.38 -4.08 27.56
CA ILE A 306 5.22 -2.65 27.84
C ILE A 306 4.61 -2.44 29.22
N VAL A 307 3.54 -3.18 29.57
CA VAL A 307 2.89 -3.07 30.88
C VAL A 307 3.84 -3.54 31.99
N LEU A 308 4.48 -4.71 31.84
CA LEU A 308 5.46 -5.22 32.80
C LEU A 308 6.64 -4.26 32.97
N GLY A 309 7.14 -3.67 31.88
CA GLY A 309 8.18 -2.65 31.91
C GLY A 309 7.74 -1.39 32.66
N GLY A 310 6.51 -0.93 32.43
CA GLY A 310 5.88 0.17 33.16
C GLY A 310 5.77 -0.12 34.66
N LEU A 311 5.28 -1.30 35.04
CA LEU A 311 5.19 -1.75 36.43
C LEU A 311 6.57 -1.83 37.09
N TYR A 312 7.55 -2.44 36.43
CA TYR A 312 8.92 -2.57 36.91
C TYR A 312 9.58 -1.20 37.14
N LYS A 313 9.34 -0.24 36.25
CA LYS A 313 9.84 1.13 36.35
C LYS A 313 8.96 2.05 37.20
N LYS A 314 7.91 1.51 37.82
CA LYS A 314 6.95 2.25 38.67
C LYS A 314 6.30 3.44 37.93
N VAL A 315 6.06 3.28 36.63
CA VAL A 315 5.30 4.25 35.81
C VAL A 315 3.82 4.08 36.14
N ASN A 316 3.09 5.20 36.30
CA ASN A 316 1.64 5.15 36.32
C ASN A 316 1.13 4.80 34.91
N VAL A 317 0.85 3.51 34.72
CA VAL A 317 0.57 2.91 33.40
C VAL A 317 -0.67 3.54 32.76
N PHE A 318 -1.76 3.70 33.52
CA PHE A 318 -3.01 4.22 32.99
C PHE A 318 -2.90 5.71 32.64
N ASP A 319 -2.30 6.52 33.50
CA ASP A 319 -2.12 7.95 33.21
C ASP A 319 -1.21 8.18 32.01
N ALA A 320 -0.10 7.43 31.93
CA ALA A 320 0.79 7.46 30.76
C ALA A 320 0.06 7.04 29.48
N PHE A 321 -0.78 6.01 29.55
CA PHE A 321 -1.60 5.57 28.44
C PHE A 321 -2.56 6.66 27.97
N VAL A 322 -3.32 7.26 28.89
CA VAL A 322 -4.30 8.31 28.56
C VAL A 322 -3.62 9.54 27.97
N GLU A 323 -2.47 9.94 28.49
CA GLU A 323 -1.67 11.04 27.94
C GLU A 323 -1.24 10.76 26.50
N GLY A 324 -0.67 9.59 26.24
CA GLY A 324 -0.28 9.18 24.89
C GLY A 324 -1.48 9.06 23.94
N ALA A 325 -2.59 8.51 24.41
CA ALA A 325 -3.80 8.32 23.62
C ALA A 325 -4.39 9.65 23.11
N LYS A 326 -4.34 10.72 23.91
CA LYS A 326 -4.77 12.07 23.50
C LYS A 326 -3.98 12.60 22.30
N GLY A 327 -2.67 12.43 22.30
CA GLY A 327 -1.82 12.83 21.16
C GLY A 327 -2.14 12.05 19.87
N GLY A 328 -2.53 10.78 20.01
CA GLY A 328 -3.02 9.96 18.90
C GLY A 328 -4.31 10.51 18.27
N PHE A 329 -5.25 10.95 19.10
CA PHE A 329 -6.51 11.56 18.66
C PHE A 329 -6.27 12.87 17.87
N GLU A 330 -5.46 13.79 18.42
CA GLU A 330 -5.13 15.06 17.76
C GLU A 330 -4.45 14.85 16.40
N THR A 331 -3.55 13.87 16.34
CA THR A 331 -2.82 13.51 15.12
C THR A 331 -3.78 13.01 14.04
N ALA A 332 -4.74 12.14 14.38
CA ALA A 332 -5.73 11.62 13.44
C ALA A 332 -6.56 12.75 12.82
N ILE A 333 -6.97 13.75 13.61
CA ILE A 333 -7.71 14.92 13.11
C ILE A 333 -6.83 15.78 12.19
N LYS A 334 -5.57 16.02 12.57
CA LYS A 334 -4.62 16.84 11.80
C LYS A 334 -4.37 16.29 10.40
N ILE A 335 -4.50 14.98 10.21
CA ILE A 335 -4.24 14.29 8.94
C ILE A 335 -5.41 14.42 7.94
N ILE A 336 -6.65 14.63 8.41
CA ILE A 336 -7.87 14.65 7.57
C ILE A 336 -7.72 15.51 6.30
N PRO A 337 -7.28 16.79 6.37
CA PRO A 337 -7.22 17.64 5.18
C PRO A 337 -6.24 17.12 4.13
N TYR A 338 -5.12 16.53 4.57
CA TYR A 338 -4.10 15.97 3.68
C TYR A 338 -4.61 14.73 2.96
N LEU A 339 -5.33 13.86 3.68
CA LEU A 339 -5.93 12.66 3.10
C LEU A 339 -7.06 12.97 2.12
N VAL A 340 -7.98 13.87 2.49
CA VAL A 340 -9.06 14.30 1.59
C VAL A 340 -8.49 14.86 0.30
N GLY A 341 -7.53 15.80 0.39
CA GLY A 341 -6.93 16.41 -0.79
C GLY A 341 -6.27 15.39 -1.72
N MET A 342 -5.46 14.47 -1.18
CA MET A 342 -4.77 13.47 -1.99
C MET A 342 -5.72 12.43 -2.59
N LEU A 343 -6.65 11.88 -1.79
CA LEU A 343 -7.57 10.84 -2.26
C LEU A 343 -8.53 11.35 -3.32
N VAL A 344 -8.99 12.60 -3.22
CA VAL A 344 -9.82 13.24 -4.27
C VAL A 344 -9.07 13.33 -5.60
N ALA A 345 -7.80 13.76 -5.59
CA ALA A 345 -7.02 13.84 -6.82
C ALA A 345 -6.78 12.46 -7.46
N ILE A 346 -6.57 11.43 -6.64
CA ILE A 346 -6.44 10.04 -7.10
C ILE A 346 -7.77 9.51 -7.66
N SER A 347 -8.89 9.78 -6.98
CA SER A 347 -10.24 9.43 -7.44
C SER A 347 -10.52 10.05 -8.82
N MET A 348 -10.15 11.32 -9.03
CA MET A 348 -10.29 11.97 -10.33
C MET A 348 -9.50 11.25 -11.43
N LEU A 349 -8.24 10.87 -11.18
CA LEU A 349 -7.43 10.12 -12.15
C LEU A 349 -8.01 8.74 -12.49
N ARG A 350 -8.60 8.07 -11.51
CA ARG A 350 -9.19 6.74 -11.70
C ARG A 350 -10.51 6.84 -12.47
N THR A 351 -11.37 7.79 -12.08
CA THR A 351 -12.68 8.00 -12.72
C THR A 351 -12.60 8.62 -14.11
N SER A 352 -11.53 9.36 -14.44
CA SER A 352 -11.30 9.90 -15.78
C SER A 352 -10.91 8.82 -16.81
N GLY A 353 -10.50 7.62 -16.38
CA GLY A 353 -9.93 6.59 -17.23
C GLY A 353 -8.46 6.81 -17.58
N SER A 354 -7.74 7.65 -16.81
CA SER A 354 -6.32 7.87 -17.04
C SER A 354 -5.49 6.61 -16.83
N PHE A 355 -5.89 5.74 -15.90
CA PHE A 355 -5.19 4.47 -15.66
C PHE A 355 -5.41 3.47 -16.80
N ASP A 356 -6.63 3.38 -17.32
CA ASP A 356 -6.95 2.51 -18.47
C ASP A 356 -6.12 2.91 -19.70
N ALA A 357 -6.05 4.22 -19.99
CA ALA A 357 -5.23 4.74 -21.09
C ALA A 357 -3.74 4.38 -20.95
N VAL A 358 -3.20 4.41 -19.72
CA VAL A 358 -1.80 4.02 -19.45
C VAL A 358 -1.61 2.52 -19.65
N ILE A 359 -2.52 1.69 -19.13
CA ILE A 359 -2.47 0.23 -19.25
C ILE A 359 -2.54 -0.19 -20.73
N ASP A 360 -3.48 0.40 -21.48
CA ASP A 360 -3.63 0.14 -22.91
C ASP A 360 -2.39 0.60 -23.69
N GLY A 361 -1.81 1.75 -23.36
CA GLY A 361 -0.56 2.22 -23.95
C GLY A 361 0.61 1.25 -23.71
N ILE A 362 0.74 0.73 -22.49
CA ILE A 362 1.75 -0.30 -22.15
C ILE A 362 1.48 -1.57 -22.95
N LYS A 363 0.22 -2.01 -23.04
CA LYS A 363 -0.16 -3.20 -23.82
C LYS A 363 0.26 -3.07 -25.28
N GLN A 364 -0.10 -1.97 -25.93
CA GLN A 364 0.21 -1.74 -27.34
C GLN A 364 1.72 -1.66 -27.58
N LEU A 365 2.47 -1.04 -26.67
CA LEU A 365 3.93 -0.98 -26.75
C LEU A 365 4.55 -2.38 -26.71
N PHE A 366 4.16 -3.22 -25.76
CA PHE A 366 4.71 -4.57 -25.64
C PHE A 366 4.26 -5.50 -26.77
N LEU A 367 3.03 -5.35 -27.26
CA LEU A 367 2.56 -6.05 -28.47
C LEU A 367 3.40 -5.66 -29.70
N ALA A 368 3.70 -4.37 -29.89
CA ALA A 368 4.54 -3.90 -31.00
C ALA A 368 5.97 -4.44 -30.94
N LEU A 369 6.48 -4.73 -29.73
CA LEU A 369 7.78 -5.36 -29.50
C LEU A 369 7.75 -6.89 -29.60
N GLY A 370 6.60 -7.51 -29.86
CA GLY A 370 6.45 -8.96 -29.92
C GLY A 370 6.63 -9.65 -28.56
N MET A 371 6.46 -8.92 -27.45
CA MET A 371 6.65 -9.43 -26.09
C MET A 371 5.35 -9.99 -25.52
N ASP A 372 5.49 -10.89 -24.54
CA ASP A 372 4.37 -11.44 -23.78
C ASP A 372 3.65 -10.34 -22.96
N THR A 373 2.33 -10.25 -23.11
CA THR A 373 1.49 -9.25 -22.46
C THR A 373 0.61 -9.79 -21.34
N ARG A 374 0.79 -11.05 -20.90
CA ARG A 374 0.04 -11.65 -19.78
C ARG A 374 0.13 -10.83 -18.48
N PHE A 375 1.21 -10.07 -18.29
CA PHE A 375 1.38 -9.19 -17.13
C PHE A 375 0.48 -7.95 -17.11
N VAL A 376 -0.03 -7.54 -18.27
CA VAL A 376 -0.84 -6.33 -18.42
C VAL A 376 -2.12 -6.43 -17.58
N ASP A 377 -2.73 -7.61 -17.50
CA ASP A 377 -3.95 -7.85 -16.73
C ASP A 377 -3.76 -7.71 -15.21
N GLY A 378 -2.51 -7.73 -14.72
CA GLY A 378 -2.16 -7.47 -13.32
C GLY A 378 -1.75 -6.02 -13.03
N LEU A 379 -1.49 -5.20 -14.06
CA LEU A 379 -1.03 -3.81 -13.92
C LEU A 379 -2.01 -2.86 -13.18
N PRO A 380 -3.35 -3.03 -13.23
CA PRO A 380 -4.24 -2.20 -12.43
C PRO A 380 -3.85 -2.17 -10.95
N THR A 381 -3.46 -3.32 -10.39
CA THR A 381 -2.98 -3.42 -9.00
C THR A 381 -1.71 -2.61 -8.79
N ALA A 382 -0.72 -2.75 -9.68
CA ALA A 382 0.56 -2.04 -9.62
C ALA A 382 0.40 -0.51 -9.67
N LEU A 383 -0.46 0.00 -10.55
CA LEU A 383 -0.67 1.44 -10.73
C LEU A 383 -1.40 2.07 -9.55
N VAL A 384 -2.37 1.35 -8.98
CA VAL A 384 -3.17 1.85 -7.86
C VAL A 384 -2.41 1.73 -6.54
N LYS A 385 -1.49 0.77 -6.40
CA LYS A 385 -0.81 0.46 -5.14
C LYS A 385 -0.06 1.64 -4.51
N PRO A 386 0.77 2.43 -5.24
CA PRO A 386 1.40 3.62 -4.68
C PRO A 386 0.40 4.70 -4.23
N MET A 387 -0.83 4.67 -4.77
CA MET A 387 -1.89 5.65 -4.47
C MET A 387 -2.71 5.23 -3.25
N SER A 388 -3.17 3.98 -3.22
CA SER A 388 -4.06 3.45 -2.19
C SER A 388 -4.01 1.92 -2.12
N GLY A 389 -3.70 1.40 -0.93
CA GLY A 389 -3.53 -0.04 -0.68
C GLY A 389 -4.85 -0.79 -0.63
N SER A 390 -5.92 -0.14 -0.15
CA SER A 390 -7.27 -0.70 -0.16
C SER A 390 -7.88 -0.73 -1.56
N ALA A 391 -7.64 0.30 -2.37
CA ALA A 391 -8.09 0.32 -3.77
C ALA A 391 -7.32 -0.71 -4.61
N ALA A 392 -6.01 -0.85 -4.40
CA ALA A 392 -5.20 -1.87 -5.07
C ALA A 392 -5.63 -3.29 -4.69
N ARG A 393 -6.01 -3.51 -3.42
CA ARG A 393 -6.59 -4.78 -2.97
C ARG A 393 -7.91 -5.08 -3.68
N GLY A 394 -8.76 -4.06 -3.87
CA GLY A 394 -9.97 -4.18 -4.69
C GLY A 394 -9.65 -4.64 -6.12
N MET A 395 -8.67 -3.99 -6.77
CA MET A 395 -8.20 -4.39 -8.10
C MET A 395 -7.67 -5.82 -8.13
N MET A 396 -6.89 -6.22 -7.13
CA MET A 396 -6.37 -7.58 -7.00
C MET A 396 -7.50 -8.60 -6.92
N ILE A 397 -8.52 -8.35 -6.08
CA ILE A 397 -9.70 -9.20 -5.94
C ILE A 397 -10.48 -9.27 -7.27
N ASP A 398 -10.65 -8.14 -7.95
CA ASP A 398 -11.32 -8.09 -9.25
C ASP A 398 -10.56 -8.89 -10.31
N THR A 399 -9.22 -8.77 -10.37
CA THR A 399 -8.39 -9.63 -11.24
C THR A 399 -8.63 -11.11 -10.95
N MET A 400 -8.64 -11.50 -9.67
CA MET A 400 -8.88 -12.91 -9.29
C MET A 400 -10.29 -13.38 -9.62
N LYS A 401 -11.32 -12.52 -9.50
CA LYS A 401 -12.69 -12.85 -9.90
C LYS A 401 -12.84 -13.00 -11.42
N ILE A 402 -12.13 -12.17 -12.20
CA ILE A 402 -12.21 -12.18 -13.67
C ILE A 402 -11.44 -13.35 -14.26
N PHE A 403 -10.18 -13.54 -13.85
CA PHE A 403 -9.28 -14.51 -14.48
C PHE A 403 -9.13 -15.81 -13.68
N GLY A 404 -9.56 -15.84 -12.42
CA GLY A 404 -9.35 -16.93 -11.47
C GLY A 404 -8.15 -16.67 -10.56
N ALA A 405 -8.23 -17.14 -9.31
CA ALA A 405 -7.17 -16.92 -8.31
C ALA A 405 -5.83 -17.57 -8.69
N ASP A 406 -5.86 -18.72 -9.38
CA ASP A 406 -4.68 -19.43 -9.87
C ASP A 406 -4.29 -19.07 -11.31
N SER A 407 -4.90 -18.04 -11.90
CA SER A 407 -4.40 -17.50 -13.17
C SER A 407 -3.07 -16.78 -12.97
N TYR A 408 -2.31 -16.63 -14.05
CA TYR A 408 -1.11 -15.80 -14.06
C TYR A 408 -1.41 -14.37 -13.55
N ALA A 409 -2.47 -13.75 -14.07
CA ALA A 409 -2.89 -12.41 -13.66
C ALA A 409 -3.30 -12.35 -12.17
N GLY A 410 -4.04 -13.35 -11.68
CA GLY A 410 -4.44 -13.44 -10.27
C GLY A 410 -3.24 -13.56 -9.32
N ARG A 411 -2.26 -14.39 -9.67
CA ARG A 411 -1.00 -14.52 -8.90
C ARG A 411 -0.15 -13.26 -8.98
N LEU A 412 0.05 -12.69 -10.17
CA LEU A 412 0.80 -11.45 -10.34
C LEU A 412 0.18 -10.30 -9.54
N SER A 413 -1.14 -10.08 -9.64
CA SER A 413 -1.86 -9.08 -8.84
C SER A 413 -1.66 -9.32 -7.34
N SER A 414 -1.64 -10.58 -6.89
CA SER A 414 -1.36 -10.92 -5.50
C SER A 414 0.06 -10.52 -5.08
N VAL A 415 1.06 -10.77 -5.94
CA VAL A 415 2.45 -10.38 -5.68
C VAL A 415 2.63 -8.86 -5.68
N LEU A 416 2.01 -8.16 -6.63
CA LEU A 416 2.02 -6.70 -6.70
C LEU A 416 1.34 -6.03 -5.50
N GLN A 417 0.24 -6.60 -5.01
CA GLN A 417 -0.41 -6.09 -3.80
C GLN A 417 0.50 -6.23 -2.58
N GLY A 418 1.32 -7.28 -2.54
CA GLY A 418 2.26 -7.56 -1.47
C GLY A 418 3.59 -6.81 -1.58
N SER A 419 3.98 -6.27 -2.74
CA SER A 419 5.37 -5.88 -3.03
C SER A 419 5.86 -4.55 -2.44
N SER A 420 4.96 -3.64 -2.08
CA SER A 420 5.32 -2.36 -1.45
C SER A 420 4.16 -1.81 -0.62
N ASP A 421 4.31 -0.62 -0.04
CA ASP A 421 3.27 0.14 0.62
C ASP A 421 2.87 1.37 -0.22
N THR A 422 1.99 2.21 0.33
CA THR A 422 1.27 3.27 -0.36
C THR A 422 2.05 4.58 -0.35
N THR A 423 2.83 4.84 -1.40
CA THR A 423 3.66 6.05 -1.51
C THR A 423 2.92 7.36 -1.22
N PHE A 424 1.84 7.70 -1.93
CA PHE A 424 1.19 9.00 -1.79
C PHE A 424 0.44 9.15 -0.47
N TYR A 425 -0.19 8.08 0.00
CA TYR A 425 -0.86 8.04 1.30
C TYR A 425 0.14 8.25 2.44
N VAL A 426 1.22 7.45 2.47
CA VAL A 426 2.29 7.55 3.48
C VAL A 426 2.87 8.97 3.50
N VAL A 427 3.18 9.55 2.33
CA VAL A 427 3.67 10.94 2.26
C VAL A 427 2.64 11.92 2.83
N ALA A 428 1.35 11.81 2.46
CA ALA A 428 0.31 12.72 2.92
C ALA A 428 0.11 12.63 4.45
N VAL A 429 0.06 11.41 5.00
CA VAL A 429 -0.13 11.15 6.43
C VAL A 429 1.07 11.62 7.24
N TYR A 430 2.28 11.18 6.86
CA TYR A 430 3.47 11.37 7.70
C TYR A 430 3.95 12.82 7.62
N TYR A 431 4.07 13.39 6.41
CA TYR A 431 4.42 14.81 6.30
C TYR A 431 3.30 15.73 6.75
N GLY A 432 2.03 15.32 6.64
CA GLY A 432 0.89 16.06 7.20
C GLY A 432 0.98 16.17 8.72
N ALA A 433 1.30 15.06 9.40
CA ALA A 433 1.44 15.03 10.86
C ALA A 433 2.51 16.00 11.38
N VAL A 434 3.59 16.24 10.64
CA VAL A 434 4.66 17.18 10.99
C VAL A 434 4.68 18.47 10.18
N SER A 435 3.65 18.70 9.36
CA SER A 435 3.44 19.92 8.57
C SER A 435 4.56 20.28 7.57
N ILE A 436 5.22 19.27 6.99
CA ILE A 436 6.25 19.45 5.96
C ILE A 436 5.59 19.85 4.63
N LYS A 437 6.11 20.89 3.98
CA LYS A 437 5.58 21.45 2.70
C LYS A 437 6.46 21.11 1.50
N ASN A 438 7.75 20.93 1.71
CA ASN A 438 8.73 20.58 0.69
C ASN A 438 9.26 19.16 0.90
N THR A 439 8.73 18.22 0.12
CA THR A 439 9.08 16.79 0.18
C THR A 439 10.41 16.46 -0.53
N ARG A 440 11.11 17.46 -1.10
CA ARG A 440 12.36 17.28 -1.87
C ARG A 440 12.21 16.19 -2.93
N TYR A 441 13.03 15.13 -2.86
CA TYR A 441 13.04 14.02 -3.81
C TYR A 441 12.36 12.75 -3.26
N THR A 442 11.65 12.85 -2.11
CA THR A 442 11.03 11.68 -1.43
C THR A 442 10.13 10.90 -2.36
N ILE A 443 9.16 11.57 -3.00
CA ILE A 443 8.15 10.91 -3.84
C ILE A 443 8.81 10.23 -5.04
N GLY A 444 9.76 10.90 -5.71
CA GLY A 444 10.49 10.31 -6.83
C GLY A 444 11.30 9.07 -6.41
N ALA A 445 11.96 9.11 -5.26
CA ALA A 445 12.70 7.96 -4.74
C ALA A 445 11.78 6.79 -4.39
N MET A 446 10.64 7.06 -3.76
CA MET A 446 9.63 6.05 -3.43
C MET A 446 9.05 5.41 -4.69
N LEU A 447 8.66 6.20 -5.70
CA LEU A 447 8.12 5.68 -6.97
C LEU A 447 9.15 4.86 -7.76
N LEU A 448 10.43 5.22 -7.70
CA LEU A 448 11.50 4.42 -8.30
C LEU A 448 11.68 3.09 -7.57
N ALA A 449 11.58 3.08 -6.23
CA ALA A 449 11.61 1.84 -5.46
C ALA A 449 10.38 0.96 -5.74
N ASP A 450 9.19 1.56 -5.82
CA ASP A 450 7.95 0.90 -6.24
C ASP A 450 8.12 0.27 -7.62
N LEU A 451 8.69 1.00 -8.58
CA LEU A 451 8.96 0.48 -9.92
C LEU A 451 9.88 -0.75 -9.90
N VAL A 452 10.94 -0.74 -9.08
CA VAL A 452 11.79 -1.93 -8.90
C VAL A 452 11.00 -3.09 -8.31
N GLY A 453 10.13 -2.83 -7.33
CA GLY A 453 9.22 -3.85 -6.77
C GLY A 453 8.28 -4.43 -7.83
N ILE A 454 7.66 -3.58 -8.65
CA ILE A 454 6.76 -3.98 -9.75
C ILE A 454 7.49 -4.82 -10.79
N ILE A 455 8.65 -4.37 -11.26
CA ILE A 455 9.46 -5.12 -12.24
C ILE A 455 9.85 -6.47 -11.65
N THR A 456 10.31 -6.50 -10.40
CA THR A 456 10.68 -7.74 -9.70
C THR A 456 9.48 -8.67 -9.59
N ALA A 457 8.31 -8.17 -9.22
CA ALA A 457 7.07 -8.96 -9.12
C ALA A 457 6.67 -9.57 -10.48
N ILE A 458 6.80 -8.81 -11.58
CA ILE A 458 6.52 -9.31 -12.93
C ILE A 458 7.50 -10.42 -13.32
N LEU A 459 8.81 -10.20 -13.13
CA LEU A 459 9.85 -11.18 -13.45
C LEU A 459 9.69 -12.47 -12.64
N LEU A 460 9.44 -12.35 -11.33
CA LEU A 460 9.19 -13.50 -10.46
C LEU A 460 7.90 -14.22 -10.84
N SER A 461 6.84 -13.49 -11.21
CA SER A 461 5.60 -14.12 -11.63
C SER A 461 5.78 -14.94 -12.91
N TYR A 462 6.53 -14.43 -13.89
CA TYR A 462 6.90 -15.22 -15.07
C TYR A 462 7.77 -16.44 -14.71
N MET A 463 8.71 -16.29 -13.78
CA MET A 463 9.59 -17.39 -13.39
C MET A 463 8.88 -18.50 -12.59
N PHE A 464 7.92 -18.15 -11.73
CA PHE A 464 7.22 -19.10 -10.86
C PHE A 464 5.91 -19.63 -11.45
N PHE A 465 5.24 -18.85 -12.31
CA PHE A 465 3.87 -19.12 -12.76
C PHE A 465 3.66 -18.97 -14.27
N GLY A 466 4.70 -18.59 -15.01
CA GLY A 466 4.65 -18.22 -16.43
C GLY A 466 4.78 -19.38 -17.41
#